data_AF-A0A8T4X509-F1
#
_entry.id   AF-A0A8T4X509-F1
#
_cell.length_a   1.000
_cell.length_b   1.000
_cell.length_c   1.000
_cell.angle_alpha   90.00
_cell.angle_beta   90.00
_cell.angle_gamma   90.00
#
_symmetry.space_group_name_H-M   'P 1'
#
loop_
_entity.id
_entity.type
_entity.pdbx_description
1 polymer ?
#
loop_
_entity_poly.entity_id
_entity_poly.type
_entity_poly.pdbx_seq_one_letter_code
_entity_poly.pdbx_strand_id
1 'polypeptide(L)'
;MSYYADKGNKYAQVPDLIIDFHGYTTFECQETIDQLIREGKYKKVRMIIGRGKRSANGPVLPDFVKNYLTSQNIRWNQSKIQDGGEGSLEVFLK
;
A
#
# COMPACT_ATOMS: atom_id res chain seq x y z
N MET A 1 27.44 18.71 26.15
CA MET A 1 26.50 17.58 26.17
C MET A 1 25.37 17.89 25.19
N SER A 2 25.26 17.13 24.10
CA SER A 2 24.38 17.44 22.96
C SER A 2 22.93 17.03 23.24
N TYR A 3 22.00 17.99 23.17
CA TYR A 3 20.55 17.72 23.17
C TYR A 3 20.12 17.25 21.78
N TYR A 4 20.17 15.95 21.52
CA TYR A 4 19.46 15.40 20.37
C TYR A 4 17.98 15.31 20.72
N ALA A 5 17.22 16.31 20.27
CA ALA A 5 15.78 16.20 20.17
C ALA A 5 15.46 14.99 19.29
N ASP A 6 14.95 13.93 19.93
CA ASP A 6 14.29 12.82 19.26
C ASP A 6 13.23 13.42 18.32
N LYS A 7 13.54 13.48 17.02
CA LYS A 7 12.56 13.75 15.97
C LYS A 7 11.71 12.50 15.83
N GLY A 8 11.01 12.13 16.91
CA GLY A 8 9.93 11.18 16.89
C GLY A 8 8.99 11.62 15.79
N ASN A 9 8.91 10.82 14.73
CA ASN A 9 7.95 11.00 13.66
C ASN A 9 6.57 10.82 14.31
N LYS A 10 5.99 11.91 14.82
CA LYS A 10 4.80 11.98 15.69
C LYS A 10 3.51 11.43 15.07
N TYR A 11 3.59 10.84 13.89
CA TYR A 11 2.47 10.24 13.19
C TYR A 11 2.95 8.91 12.61
N ALA A 12 3.12 7.91 13.49
CA ALA A 12 2.99 6.52 13.07
C ALA A 12 1.58 6.41 12.49
N GLN A 13 1.53 6.42 11.18
CA GLN A 13 0.33 6.46 10.38
C GLN A 13 -0.21 5.02 10.41
N VAL A 14 -0.84 4.63 11.52
CA VAL A 14 -1.32 3.26 11.78
C VAL A 14 -2.38 2.92 10.72
N PRO A 15 -2.16 1.92 9.85
CA PRO A 15 -3.20 1.47 8.93
C PRO A 15 -4.31 0.75 9.71
N ASP A 16 -5.57 0.94 9.31
CA ASP A 16 -6.71 0.19 9.86
C ASP A 16 -6.64 -1.29 9.47
N LEU A 17 -6.02 -1.57 8.31
CA LEU A 17 -5.88 -2.91 7.76
C LEU A 17 -4.55 -3.04 7.00
N ILE A 18 -3.89 -4.18 7.15
CA ILE A 18 -2.69 -4.54 6.39
C ILE A 18 -3.02 -5.78 5.57
N ILE A 19 -2.84 -5.70 4.25
CA ILE A 19 -3.09 -6.79 3.31
C ILE A 19 -1.79 -7.12 2.59
N ASP A 20 -1.47 -8.41 2.53
CA ASP A 20 -0.35 -8.93 1.76
C ASP A 20 -0.85 -9.52 0.45
N PHE A 21 -0.43 -8.89 -0.65
CA PHE A 21 -0.72 -9.28 -2.01
C PHE A 21 0.44 -10.04 -2.66
N HIS A 22 1.48 -10.44 -1.90
CA HIS A 22 2.53 -11.30 -2.44
C HIS A 22 1.91 -12.59 -3.00
N GLY A 23 2.14 -12.83 -4.30
CA GLY A 23 1.65 -14.01 -4.99
C GLY A 23 0.22 -13.90 -5.53
N TYR A 24 -0.48 -12.79 -5.29
CA TYR A 24 -1.79 -12.56 -5.87
C TYR A 24 -1.67 -12.25 -7.37
N THR A 25 -2.67 -12.68 -8.12
CA THR A 25 -2.88 -12.23 -9.48
C THR A 25 -3.48 -10.81 -9.50
N THR A 26 -3.40 -10.14 -10.64
CA THR A 26 -4.04 -8.81 -10.82
C THR A 26 -5.55 -8.87 -10.56
N PHE A 27 -6.19 -9.97 -10.93
CA PHE A 27 -7.62 -10.20 -10.71
C PHE A 27 -7.96 -10.31 -9.22
N GLU A 28 -7.24 -11.15 -8.46
CA GLU A 28 -7.48 -11.31 -7.02
C GLU A 28 -7.21 -10.01 -6.26
N CYS A 29 -6.17 -9.25 -6.65
CA CYS A 29 -5.93 -7.92 -6.10
C CYS A 29 -7.12 -6.99 -6.35
N GLN A 30 -7.62 -6.96 -7.58
CA GLN A 30 -8.75 -6.11 -7.93
C GLN A 30 -9.99 -6.48 -7.10
N GLU A 31 -10.38 -7.75 -7.06
CA GLU A 31 -11.55 -8.19 -6.28
C GLU A 31 -11.43 -7.82 -4.80
N THR A 32 -10.24 -7.99 -4.23
CA THR A 32 -9.98 -7.61 -2.83
C THR A 32 -10.13 -6.10 -2.64
N ILE A 33 -9.59 -5.28 -3.53
CA ILE A 33 -9.71 -3.81 -3.44
C ILE A 33 -11.18 -3.39 -3.61
N ASP A 34 -11.89 -3.95 -4.59
CA ASP A 34 -13.32 -3.73 -4.81
C ASP A 34 -14.14 -4.08 -3.57
N GLN A 35 -13.84 -5.21 -2.92
CA GLN A 35 -14.50 -5.59 -1.68
C GLN A 35 -14.25 -4.58 -0.55
N LEU A 36 -13.01 -4.11 -0.38
CA LEU A 36 -12.69 -3.11 0.66
C LEU A 36 -13.43 -1.78 0.44
N ILE A 37 -13.50 -1.33 -0.82
CA ILE A 37 -14.24 -0.14 -1.20
C ILE A 37 -15.72 -0.33 -0.90
N ARG A 38 -16.28 -1.49 -1.26
CA ARG A 38 -17.69 -1.82 -1.05
C ARG A 38 -18.06 -1.94 0.42
N GLU A 39 -17.18 -2.51 1.24
CA GLU A 39 -17.38 -2.59 2.69
C GLU A 39 -17.35 -1.21 3.35
N GLY A 40 -16.56 -0.26 2.82
CA GLY A 40 -16.48 1.12 3.35
C GLY A 40 -16.04 1.20 4.82
N LYS A 41 -15.52 0.10 5.36
CA LYS A 41 -15.22 -0.07 6.79
C LYS A 41 -13.85 0.49 7.16
N TYR A 42 -12.92 0.46 6.20
CA TYR A 42 -11.52 0.82 6.39
C TYR A 42 -11.25 2.15 5.70
N LYS A 43 -10.71 3.13 6.41
CA LYS A 43 -10.34 4.43 5.82
C LYS A 43 -8.91 4.39 5.31
N LYS A 44 -8.05 3.60 5.97
CA LYS A 44 -6.65 3.50 5.64
C LYS A 44 -6.18 2.05 5.58
N VAL A 45 -5.72 1.62 4.42
CA VAL A 45 -5.24 0.27 4.18
C VAL A 45 -3.79 0.29 3.74
N ARG A 46 -2.95 -0.56 4.31
CA ARG A 46 -1.59 -0.80 3.82
C ARG A 46 -1.59 -2.06 2.96
N MET A 47 -1.22 -1.89 1.69
CA MET A 47 -1.19 -2.95 0.70
C MET A 47 0.26 -3.32 0.40
N ILE A 48 0.67 -4.54 0.76
CA ILE A 48 2.01 -5.06 0.51
C ILE A 48 1.99 -5.80 -0.83
N ILE A 49 2.47 -5.15 -1.88
CA ILE A 49 2.46 -5.63 -3.28
C ILE A 49 3.80 -6.24 -3.72
N GLY A 50 4.84 -6.09 -2.89
CA GLY A 50 6.19 -6.54 -3.19
C GLY A 50 6.94 -5.63 -4.17
N ARG A 51 8.28 -5.71 -4.16
CA ARG A 51 9.16 -4.82 -4.97
C ARG A 51 9.29 -5.25 -6.43
N GLY A 52 8.72 -6.40 -6.82
CA GLY A 52 8.82 -6.99 -8.17
C GLY A 52 10.24 -7.28 -8.69
N LYS A 53 11.28 -7.20 -7.85
CA LYS A 53 12.71 -7.36 -8.22
C LYS A 53 13.13 -8.75 -8.73
N ARG A 54 12.22 -9.74 -8.81
CA ARG A 54 12.51 -11.12 -9.30
C ARG A 54 11.49 -11.66 -10.31
N SER A 55 10.54 -10.85 -10.77
CA SER A 55 9.60 -11.31 -11.79
C SER A 55 10.28 -11.28 -13.15
N ALA A 56 10.32 -12.42 -13.86
CA ALA A 56 10.88 -12.51 -15.21
C ALA A 56 10.16 -11.59 -16.22
N ASN A 57 8.91 -11.19 -15.92
CA ASN A 57 8.07 -10.31 -16.72
C ASN A 57 7.94 -8.88 -16.13
N GLY A 58 8.78 -8.51 -15.16
CA GLY A 58 8.72 -7.20 -14.50
C GLY A 58 7.66 -7.09 -13.40
N PRO A 59 7.60 -5.95 -12.68
CA PRO A 59 6.68 -5.70 -11.57
C PRO A 59 5.24 -5.45 -12.03
N VAL A 60 4.58 -6.47 -12.57
CA VAL A 60 3.19 -6.36 -13.09
C VAL A 60 2.21 -5.90 -12.02
N LEU A 61 2.32 -6.46 -10.80
CA LEU A 61 1.34 -6.20 -9.73
C LEU A 61 1.43 -4.76 -9.17
N PRO A 62 2.63 -4.22 -8.85
CA PRO A 62 2.77 -2.82 -8.45
C PRO A 62 2.18 -1.82 -9.43
N ASP A 63 2.45 -1.99 -10.73
CA ASP A 63 1.97 -1.06 -11.74
C ASP A 63 0.45 -1.19 -11.94
N PHE A 64 -0.06 -2.42 -11.94
CA PHE A 64 -1.50 -2.67 -11.98
C PHE A 64 -2.23 -2.00 -10.81
N VAL A 65 -1.80 -2.22 -9.57
CA VAL A 65 -2.47 -1.68 -8.38
C VAL A 65 -2.45 -0.14 -8.38
N LYS A 66 -1.32 0.49 -8.74
CA LYS A 66 -1.23 1.95 -8.84
C LYS A 66 -2.17 2.51 -9.92
N ASN A 67 -2.19 1.89 -11.09
CA ASN A 67 -3.07 2.31 -12.19
C ASN A 67 -4.55 2.13 -11.81
N TYR A 68 -4.89 1.01 -11.20
CA TYR A 68 -6.25 0.71 -10.76
C TYR A 68 -6.74 1.71 -9.71
N LEU A 69 -5.96 1.96 -8.65
CA LEU A 69 -6.31 2.95 -7.63
C LEU A 69 -6.46 4.36 -8.21
N THR A 70 -5.58 4.72 -9.15
CA THR A 70 -5.66 6.01 -9.85
C THR A 70 -6.92 6.11 -10.72
N SER A 71 -7.29 5.03 -11.43
CA SER A 71 -8.52 4.96 -12.22
C SER A 71 -9.78 5.07 -11.35
N GLN A 72 -9.74 4.55 -10.12
CA GLN A 72 -10.84 4.67 -9.16
C GLN A 72 -10.84 6.01 -8.41
N ASN A 73 -9.91 6.93 -8.74
CA ASN A 73 -9.72 8.21 -8.05
C ASN A 73 -9.51 8.04 -6.53
N ILE A 74 -8.82 6.96 -6.16
CA ILE A 74 -8.47 6.62 -4.78
C ILE A 74 -7.08 7.16 -4.50
N ARG A 75 -6.95 7.85 -3.35
CA ARG A 75 -5.68 8.43 -2.95
C ARG A 75 -4.77 7.33 -2.39
N TRP A 76 -3.52 7.30 -2.86
CA TRP A 76 -2.50 6.39 -2.36
C TRP A 76 -1.16 7.09 -2.21
N ASN A 77 -0.31 6.57 -1.33
CA ASN A 77 1.06 6.99 -1.11
C ASN A 77 1.97 5.77 -1.04
N GLN A 78 3.22 5.91 -1.48
CA GLN A 78 4.22 4.87 -1.26
C GLN A 78 4.61 4.82 0.22
N SER A 79 4.69 3.61 0.79
CA SER A 79 5.07 3.43 2.18
C SER A 79 6.52 3.89 2.41
N LYS A 80 6.81 4.39 3.62
CA LYS A 80 8.18 4.73 4.03
C LYS A 80 9.08 3.51 3.92
N ILE A 81 10.38 3.71 3.70
CA ILE A 81 11.39 2.63 3.63
C ILE A 81 11.29 1.67 4.83
N GLN A 82 10.98 2.22 6.00
CA GLN A 82 10.84 1.51 7.29
C GLN A 82 9.58 0.63 7.38
N ASP A 83 8.58 0.89 6.54
CA ASP A 83 7.24 0.29 6.56
C ASP A 83 6.97 -0.60 5.33
N GLY A 84 8.01 -0.93 4.55
CA GLY A 84 7.91 -1.76 3.33
C GLY A 84 8.39 -1.06 2.05
N GLY A 85 8.69 0.25 2.10
CA GLY A 85 9.31 1.00 1.00
C GLY A 85 8.59 0.86 -0.34
N GLU A 86 9.34 0.58 -1.42
CA GLU A 86 8.82 0.32 -2.78
C GLU A 86 7.86 -0.87 -2.89
N GLY A 87 7.82 -1.77 -1.90
CA GLY A 87 6.96 -2.95 -1.93
C GLY A 87 5.62 -2.77 -1.23
N SER A 88 5.31 -1.57 -0.74
CA SER A 88 4.08 -1.32 0.02
C SER A 88 3.47 0.04 -0.32
N LEU A 89 2.14 0.08 -0.38
CA LEU A 89 1.34 1.27 -0.65
C LEU A 89 0.41 1.54 0.54
N GLU A 90 0.31 2.79 0.96
CA GLU A 90 -0.73 3.25 1.87
C GLU A 90 -1.89 3.83 1.05
N VAL A 91 -3.04 3.22 1.14
CA VAL A 91 -4.25 3.56 0.39
C VAL A 91 -5.27 4.18 1.33
N PHE A 92 -5.87 5.29 0.89
CA PHE A 92 -6.86 6.05 1.65
C PHE A 92 -8.21 5.94 0.93
N LEU A 93 -9.08 5.11 1.50
CA LEU A 93 -10.44 4.89 1.01
C LEU A 93 -11.36 5.98 1.59
N LYS A 94 -12.44 6.31 0.88
CA LYS A 94 -13.41 7.35 1.25
C LYS A 94 -14.56 6.78 2.07
#